data_AF-F4WS19-F1
#
_entry.id   AF-F4WS19-F1
#
_cell.length_a   1.000
_cell.length_b   1.000
_cell.length_c   1.000
_cell.angle_alpha   90.00
_cell.angle_beta   90.00
_cell.angle_gamma   90.00
#
_symmetry.space_group_name_H-M   'P 1'
#
loop_
_entity.id
_entity.type
_entity.pdbx_description
1 polymer ?
#
loop_
_entity_poly.entity_id
_entity_poly.type
_entity_poly.pdbx_seq_one_letter_code
_entity_poly.pdbx_strand_id
1 'polypeptide(L)'
;FKDFLLLYNQISETCFKKCANTFLSREITSDEELCINNCVQKYIYTNHKIMEIFMEVQPRMVHKRIEEINMAQTAALEAQDQQVKMEQSLQ
;
A
#
# COMPACT_ATOMS: atom_id res chain seq x y z
N PHE A 1 11.17 -10.22 11.95
CA PHE A 1 11.20 -9.48 13.24
C PHE A 1 11.06 -7.96 13.03
N LYS A 2 11.82 -7.34 12.11
CA LYS A 2 11.69 -5.92 11.77
C LYS A 2 10.25 -5.49 11.42
N ASP A 3 9.57 -6.27 10.58
CA ASP A 3 8.21 -5.91 10.13
C ASP A 3 7.19 -6.02 11.25
N PHE A 4 7.36 -6.99 12.16
CA PHE A 4 6.55 -7.10 13.35
C PHE A 4 6.73 -5.87 14.26
N LEU A 5 7.97 -5.43 14.48
CA LEU A 5 8.22 -4.22 15.28
C LEU A 5 7.65 -2.96 14.60
N LEU A 6 7.73 -2.86 13.27
CA LEU A 6 7.12 -1.76 12.54
C LEU A 6 5.60 -1.74 12.74
N LEU A 7 4.95 -2.90 12.59
CA LEU A 7 3.52 -3.08 12.80
C LEU A 7 3.12 -2.74 14.25
N TYR A 8 3.86 -3.24 15.23
CA TYR A 8 3.63 -2.96 16.64
C TYR A 8 3.68 -1.46 16.93
N ASN A 9 4.69 -0.76 16.41
CA ASN A 9 4.84 0.68 16.59
C ASN A 9 3.68 1.44 15.94
N GLN A 10 3.28 1.06 14.73
CA GLN A 10 2.15 1.66 14.01
C GLN A 10 0.82 1.48 14.75
N ILE A 11 0.55 0.27 15.24
CA ILE A 11 -0.66 -0.03 16.03
C ILE A 11 -0.66 0.80 17.30
N SER A 12 0.46 0.81 18.03
CA SER A 12 0.61 1.55 19.29
C SER A 12 0.35 3.04 19.10
N GLU A 13 0.99 3.65 18.10
CA GLU A 13 0.80 5.07 17.79
C GLU A 13 -0.65 5.38 17.36
N THR A 14 -1.23 4.54 16.50
CA THR A 14 -2.58 4.75 15.98
C THR A 14 -3.63 4.66 17.09
N CYS A 15 -3.53 3.63 17.95
CA CYS A 15 -4.49 3.44 19.02
C CYS A 15 -4.31 4.47 20.13
N PHE A 16 -3.08 4.89 20.45
CA PHE A 16 -2.85 6.01 21.36
C PHE A 16 -3.53 7.29 20.86
N LYS A 17 -3.29 7.69 19.61
CA LYS A 17 -3.89 8.90 19.02
C LYS A 17 -5.42 8.87 18.96
N LYS A 18 -6.04 7.68 18.89
CA LYS A 18 -7.49 7.54 18.81
C LYS A 18 -8.17 7.40 20.16
N CYS A 19 -7.53 6.76 21.12
CA CYS A 19 -8.16 6.36 22.37
C CYS A 19 -7.73 7.21 23.56
N ALA A 20 -6.48 7.67 23.64
CA ALA A 20 -6.04 8.54 24.74
C ALA A 20 -6.65 9.93 24.55
N ASN A 21 -7.75 10.18 25.26
CA ASN A 21 -8.59 11.37 25.05
C ASN A 21 -8.60 12.33 26.24
N THR A 22 -8.18 11.86 27.42
CA THR A 22 -8.13 12.64 28.64
C THR A 22 -6.75 12.55 29.27
N PHE A 23 -6.18 13.70 29.62
CA PHE A 23 -4.87 13.79 30.28
C PHE A 23 -5.02 14.29 31.72
N LEU A 24 -6.17 14.03 32.33
CA LEU A 24 -6.51 14.46 33.69
C LEU A 24 -5.89 13.54 34.76
N SER A 25 -5.57 12.29 34.41
CA SER A 25 -4.92 11.31 35.29
C SER A 25 -3.76 10.62 34.58
N ARG A 26 -2.83 10.07 35.38
CA ARG A 26 -1.76 9.20 34.88
C ARG A 26 -2.26 7.77 34.56
N GLU A 27 -3.39 7.40 35.14
CA GLU A 27 -4.00 6.08 34.96
C GLU A 27 -4.88 6.07 33.71
N ILE A 28 -4.88 4.92 33.02
CA ILE A 28 -5.76 4.64 31.89
C ILE A 28 -7.16 4.41 32.43
N THR A 29 -8.13 5.15 31.92
CA THR A 29 -9.53 4.97 32.31
C THR A 29 -10.13 3.71 31.68
N SER A 30 -11.21 3.16 32.26
CA SER A 30 -11.87 1.97 31.73
C SER A 30 -12.38 2.15 30.29
N ASP A 31 -12.81 3.37 29.93
CA ASP A 31 -13.25 3.72 28.58
C ASP A 31 -12.08 3.70 27.58
N GLU A 32 -10.92 4.21 27.98
CA GLU A 32 -9.69 4.18 27.17
C GLU A 32 -9.20 2.75 26.98
N GLU A 33 -9.22 1.93 28.03
CA GLU A 33 -8.86 0.51 27.97
C GLU A 33 -9.77 -0.25 26.99
N LEU A 34 -11.09 -0.06 27.08
CA LEU A 34 -12.05 -0.65 26.15
C LEU A 34 -11.81 -0.16 24.71
N CYS A 35 -11.52 1.13 24.53
CA CYS A 35 -11.19 1.69 23.22
C CYS A 35 -9.92 1.06 22.63
N ILE A 36 -8.85 0.93 23.41
CA ILE A 36 -7.57 0.38 22.96
C ILE A 36 -7.75 -1.08 22.53
N ASN A 37 -8.44 -1.90 23.32
CA ASN A 37 -8.73 -3.29 22.98
C ASN A 37 -9.47 -3.40 21.63
N ASN A 38 -10.52 -2.61 21.46
CA ASN A 38 -11.28 -2.56 20.21
C ASN A 38 -10.44 -2.04 19.03
N CYS A 39 -9.59 -1.04 19.26
CA CYS A 39 -8.72 -0.46 18.25
C CYS A 39 -7.72 -1.49 17.71
N VAL A 40 -7.04 -2.22 18.59
CA VAL A 40 -6.07 -3.25 18.20
C VAL A 40 -6.75 -4.38 17.42
N GLN A 41 -7.89 -4.88 17.90
CA GLN A 41 -8.65 -5.93 17.20
C GLN A 41 -9.09 -5.47 15.80
N LYS A 42 -9.64 -4.26 15.68
CA LYS A 42 -10.04 -3.68 14.40
C LYS A 42 -8.84 -3.51 13.47
N TYR A 43 -7.70 -3.04 13.97
CA TYR A 43 -6.50 -2.86 13.16
C TYR A 43 -6.01 -4.19 12.59
N ILE A 44 -5.88 -5.22 13.43
CA ILE A 44 -5.42 -6.54 13.00
C ILE A 44 -6.37 -7.14 11.96
N TYR A 45 -7.68 -7.13 12.24
CA TYR A 45 -8.68 -7.63 11.30
C TYR A 45 -8.65 -6.89 9.97
N THR A 46 -8.55 -5.55 10.02
CA THR A 46 -8.48 -4.72 8.82
C THR A 46 -7.21 -5.01 8.03
N ASN A 47 -6.06 -5.14 8.69
CA ASN A 47 -4.79 -5.46 8.04
C ASN A 47 -4.86 -6.83 7.33
N HIS A 48 -5.43 -7.84 8.00
CA HIS A 48 -5.64 -9.15 7.39
C HIS A 48 -6.61 -9.06 6.20
N LYS A 49 -7.71 -8.32 6.31
CA LYS A 49 -8.68 -8.19 5.22
C LYS A 49 -8.12 -7.44 4.02
N ILE A 50 -7.34 -6.39 4.25
CA ILE A 50 -6.61 -5.67 3.19
C ILE A 50 -5.64 -6.60 2.49
N MET A 51 -4.89 -7.41 3.25
CA MET A 51 -3.94 -8.37 2.68
C MET A 51 -4.64 -9.43 1.83
N GLU A 52 -5.79 -9.96 2.27
CA GLU A 52 -6.62 -10.88 1.50
C GLU A 52 -7.02 -10.27 0.14
N ILE A 53 -7.60 -9.06 0.16
CA ILE A 53 -8.04 -8.36 -1.06
C ILE A 53 -6.83 -8.04 -1.94
N PHE A 54 -5.73 -7.60 -1.35
CA PHE A 54 -4.51 -7.26 -2.08
C PHE A 54 -3.97 -8.46 -2.87
N MET A 55 -3.94 -9.64 -2.25
CA MET A 55 -3.52 -10.86 -2.91
C MET A 55 -4.43 -11.25 -4.08
N GLU A 56 -5.73 -10.93 -4.01
CA GLU A 56 -6.67 -11.14 -5.10
C GLU A 56 -6.49 -10.15 -6.26
N VAL A 57 -6.33 -8.85 -5.96
CA VAL A 57 -6.37 -7.79 -6.97
C VAL A 57 -5.00 -7.47 -7.56
N GLN A 58 -3.92 -7.60 -6.78
CA GLN A 58 -2.57 -7.20 -7.22
C GLN A 58 -2.12 -7.93 -8.49
N PRO A 59 -2.29 -9.26 -8.66
CA PRO A 59 -1.82 -9.95 -9.87
C PRO A 59 -2.49 -9.40 -11.15
N ARG A 60 -3.79 -9.09 -11.07
CA ARG A 60 -4.55 -8.52 -12.20
C ARG A 60 -4.05 -7.12 -12.55
N MET A 61 -3.78 -6.30 -11.53
CA MET A 61 -3.24 -4.96 -11.73
C MET A 61 -1.83 -4.98 -12.32
N VAL A 62 -0.97 -5.87 -11.82
CA VAL A 62 0.40 -6.04 -12.30
C VAL A 62 0.41 -6.55 -13.74
N HIS A 63 -0.44 -7.54 -14.06
CA HIS A 63 -0.56 -8.06 -15.42
C HIS A 63 -0.93 -6.97 -16.42
N LYS A 64 -1.99 -6.20 -16.12
CA LYS A 64 -2.40 -5.06 -16.95
C LYS A 64 -1.27 -4.04 -17.14
N ARG A 65 -0.54 -3.72 -16.07
CA ARG A 65 0.61 -2.80 -16.16
C ARG A 65 1.72 -3.34 -17.06
N ILE A 66 2.01 -4.64 -17.03
CA ILE A 66 3.03 -5.26 -17.88
C ILE A 66 2.60 -5.18 -19.36
N GLU A 67 1.33 -5.43 -19.66
CA GLU A 67 0.79 -5.29 -21.03
C GLU A 67 0.93 -3.85 -21.55
N GLU A 68 0.55 -2.86 -20.74
CA GLU A 68 0.69 -1.43 -21.08
C GLU A 68 2.15 -1.05 -21.36
N ILE A 69 3.10 -1.54 -20.55
CA ILE A 69 4.54 -1.30 -20.77
C ILE A 69 5.01 -1.95 -22.07
N ASN A 70 4.64 -3.20 -22.32
CA ASN A 70 5.04 -3.92 -23.53
C ASN A 70 4.53 -3.22 -24.79
N MET A 71 3.25 -2.78 -24.80
CA MET A 71 2.66 -2.06 -25.93
C MET A 71 3.34 -0.70 -26.16
N ALA A 72 3.64 0.04 -25.10
CA ALA A 72 4.36 1.30 -25.20
C ALA A 72 5.78 1.08 -25.74
N GLN A 73 6.44 0.00 -25.32
CA GLN A 73 7.79 -0.34 -25.74
C GLN A 73 7.83 -0.78 -27.21
N THR A 74 6.87 -1.59 -27.68
CA THR A 74 6.77 -1.96 -29.10
C THR A 74 6.48 -0.76 -29.98
N ALA A 75 5.56 0.12 -29.58
CA ALA A 75 5.25 1.34 -30.35
C ALA A 75 6.46 2.29 -30.42
N ALA A 76 7.24 2.40 -29.34
CA ALA A 76 8.46 3.20 -29.33
C ALA A 76 9.55 2.62 -30.27
N LEU A 77 9.72 1.29 -30.28
CA LEU A 77 10.64 0.60 -31.20
C LEU A 77 10.23 0.77 -32.66
N GLU A 78 8.93 0.66 -32.97
CA GLU A 78 8.39 0.88 -34.32
C GLU A 78 8.57 2.33 -34.79
N ALA A 79 8.31 3.31 -33.92
CA ALA A 79 8.55 4.72 -34.21
C ALA A 79 10.04 5.02 -34.47
N GLN A 80 10.93 4.36 -33.73
CA GLN A 80 12.38 4.49 -33.90
C GLN A 80 12.85 3.87 -35.22
N ASP A 81 12.36 2.68 -35.59
CA ASP A 81 12.67 2.04 -36.88
C ASP A 81 12.18 2.88 -38.08
N GLN A 82 10.99 3.49 -37.96
CA GLN A 82 10.46 4.41 -38.97
C GLN A 82 11.31 5.68 -39.10
N GLN A 83 11.78 6.27 -37.98
CA GLN A 83 12.70 7.42 -38.02
C GLN A 83 14.02 7.08 -38.71
N VAL A 84 14.62 5.94 -38.37
CA VAL A 84 15.90 5.49 -38.97
C VAL A 84 15.75 5.26 -40.48
N LYS A 85 14.66 4.64 -40.93
CA LYS A 85 14.37 4.46 -42.36
C LYS A 85 14.19 5.79 -43.09
N MET A 86 13.55 6.77 -42.45
CA MET A 86 13.35 8.09 -43.04
C MET A 86 14.67 8.86 -43.18
N GLU A 87 15.53 8.82 -42.15
CA GLU A 87 16.88 9.41 -42.21
C GLU A 87 17.76 8.76 -43.28
N GLN A 88 17.70 7.43 -43.43
CA GLN A 88 18.43 6.71 -44.47
C GLN A 88 17.91 7.01 -45.89
N SER A 89 16.62 7.33 -46.05
CA SER A 89 16.04 7.68 -47.35
C SER A 89 16.35 9.10 -47.82
N LEU A 90 16.87 9.95 -46.94
CA LEU A 90 17.24 11.34 -47.22
C LEU A 90 18.73 11.51 -47.59
N GLN A 91 19.51 10.42 -47.56
CA GLN A 91 20.90 10.32 -48.01
C GLN A 91 20.98 9.68 -49.39
#